data_AF-A0A7X6PZ33-F1
#
_entry.id   AF-A0A7X6PZ33-F1
#
_cell.length_a   1.000
_cell.length_b   1.000
_cell.length_c   1.000
_cell.angle_alpha   90.00
_cell.angle_beta   90.00
_cell.angle_gamma   90.00
#
_symmetry.space_group_name_H-M   'P 1'
#
loop_
_entity.id
_entity.type
_entity.pdbx_description
1 polymer ?
#
loop_
_entity_poly.entity_id
_entity_poly.type
_entity_poly.pdbx_seq_one_letter_code
_entity_poly.pdbx_strand_id
1 'polypeptide(L)'
;RYACSSAAGGLKMVAIGLVPELTSEAAKRAALSGGAKVLKTYGFELNQQECAEIERLAPDIILFTGGIDGGNQKVVFHNQKMLCQIKHRCPLIYAGNKTIADQVRVGLKACGWEVYVVDNVMPAINELNIDQARDTIRDVFLNHIIHAKGLSQIEKTIENIMMPTPSAVLKAAELLCEGTTRVKGIGELMIVDVGGATTDVHSVAKG
;
A
#
# COMPACT_ATOMS: atom_id res chain seq x y z
N ARG A 1 5.50 1.32 29.39
CA ARG A 1 4.28 2.11 29.04
C ARG A 1 4.15 2.08 27.52
N TYR A 2 2.97 1.77 26.96
CA TYR A 2 2.76 1.80 25.50
C TYR A 2 2.35 3.20 25.06
N ALA A 3 2.82 3.64 23.89
CA ALA A 3 2.51 4.95 23.33
C ALA A 3 2.17 4.81 21.83
N CYS A 4 1.19 5.59 21.37
CA CYS A 4 0.84 5.77 19.97
C CYS A 4 0.95 7.25 19.58
N SER A 5 1.21 7.54 18.31
CA SER A 5 1.34 8.91 17.79
C SER A 5 0.33 9.16 16.69
N SER A 6 -0.48 10.22 16.83
CA SER A 6 -1.52 10.66 15.89
C SER A 6 -1.03 11.76 14.92
N ALA A 7 0.28 11.81 14.64
CA ALA A 7 0.85 12.90 13.86
C ALA A 7 0.98 12.55 12.37
N ALA A 8 0.36 13.39 11.53
CA ALA A 8 0.62 13.68 10.11
C ALA A 8 -0.08 12.79 9.06
N GLY A 9 -1.10 13.37 8.38
CA GLY A 9 -1.54 13.16 6.98
C GLY A 9 -1.49 11.75 6.36
N GLY A 10 -2.58 11.34 5.71
CA GLY A 10 -2.64 10.08 4.95
C GLY A 10 -1.50 9.92 3.93
N LEU A 11 -0.99 8.70 3.79
CA LEU A 11 0.12 8.35 2.90
C LEU A 11 -0.17 8.78 1.45
N LYS A 12 0.74 9.50 0.80
CA LYS A 12 0.55 9.91 -0.60
C LYS A 12 0.83 8.73 -1.53
N MET A 13 -0.20 8.19 -2.17
CA MET A 13 -0.05 7.11 -3.15
C MET A 13 -0.26 7.60 -4.58
N VAL A 14 0.55 7.08 -5.50
CA VAL A 14 0.29 7.14 -6.94
C VAL A 14 0.00 5.72 -7.45
N ALA A 15 -0.98 5.59 -8.34
CA ALA A 15 -1.29 4.33 -9.01
C ALA A 15 -1.02 4.42 -10.51
N ILE A 16 -0.48 3.37 -11.10
CA ILE A 16 -0.13 3.29 -12.52
C ILE A 16 -0.66 1.95 -13.03
N GLY A 17 -1.39 1.94 -14.14
CA GLY A 17 -1.93 0.70 -14.70
C GLY A 17 -2.38 0.84 -16.14
N LEU A 18 -2.94 -0.23 -16.72
CA LEU A 18 -3.36 -0.21 -18.13
C LEU A 18 -4.72 0.44 -18.33
N VAL A 19 -5.68 0.15 -17.45
CA VAL A 19 -7.07 0.61 -17.56
C VAL A 19 -7.33 1.59 -16.43
N PRO A 20 -7.52 2.90 -16.71
CA PRO A 20 -7.65 3.94 -15.68
C PRO A 20 -8.71 3.63 -14.62
N GLU A 21 -9.88 3.17 -15.05
CA GLU A 21 -11.04 2.91 -14.17
C GLU A 21 -10.76 1.79 -13.15
N LEU A 22 -10.19 0.68 -13.63
CA LEU A 22 -9.88 -0.49 -12.81
C LEU A 22 -8.64 -0.27 -11.95
N THR A 23 -7.64 0.44 -12.50
CA THR A 23 -6.47 0.89 -11.73
C THR A 23 -6.90 1.82 -10.61
N SER A 24 -7.83 2.73 -10.88
CA SER A 24 -8.41 3.64 -9.89
C SER A 24 -9.20 2.90 -8.83
N GLU A 25 -10.00 1.89 -9.19
CA GLU A 25 -10.76 1.10 -8.22
C GLU A 25 -9.85 0.26 -7.30
N ALA A 26 -8.88 -0.46 -7.88
CA ALA A 26 -7.88 -1.21 -7.10
C ALA A 26 -7.07 -0.27 -6.19
N ALA A 27 -6.61 0.87 -6.72
CA ALA A 27 -5.89 1.87 -5.95
C ALA A 27 -6.74 2.45 -4.81
N LYS A 28 -8.00 2.81 -5.07
CA LYS A 28 -8.91 3.37 -4.06
C LYS A 28 -9.18 2.37 -2.94
N ARG A 29 -9.51 1.11 -3.26
CA ARG A 29 -9.78 0.10 -2.23
C ARG A 29 -8.55 -0.20 -1.38
N ALA A 30 -7.39 -0.25 -2.01
CA ALA A 30 -6.14 -0.50 -1.31
C ALA A 30 -5.69 0.71 -0.47
N ALA A 31 -5.95 1.95 -0.94
CA ALA A 31 -5.72 3.17 -0.16
C ALA A 31 -6.63 3.31 1.06
N LEU A 32 -7.94 3.11 0.86
CA LEU A 32 -8.96 3.27 1.91
C LEU A 32 -8.71 2.32 3.09
N SER A 33 -8.23 1.12 2.82
CA SER A 33 -7.99 0.13 3.86
C SER A 33 -6.64 0.30 4.57
N GLY A 34 -5.72 1.07 3.98
CA GLY A 34 -4.36 1.28 4.48
C GLY A 34 -4.10 2.67 5.06
N GLY A 35 -5.08 3.57 5.10
CA GLY A 35 -4.87 4.96 5.54
C GLY A 35 -4.10 5.83 4.53
N ALA A 36 -4.05 5.41 3.26
CA ALA A 36 -3.39 6.14 2.19
C ALA A 36 -4.39 7.01 1.39
N LYS A 37 -3.90 8.13 0.87
CA LYS A 37 -4.59 9.01 -0.06
C LYS A 37 -4.03 8.81 -1.47
N VAL A 38 -4.85 8.32 -2.40
CA VAL A 38 -4.50 8.31 -3.82
C VAL A 38 -4.43 9.76 -4.31
N LEU A 39 -3.24 10.23 -4.67
CA LEU A 39 -3.03 11.55 -5.26
C LEU A 39 -3.45 11.56 -6.72
N LYS A 40 -3.02 10.54 -7.47
CA LYS A 40 -3.27 10.43 -8.90
C LYS A 40 -3.17 8.99 -9.39
N THR A 41 -3.91 8.72 -10.46
CA THR A 41 -3.87 7.46 -11.20
C THR A 41 -3.46 7.75 -12.64
N TYR A 42 -2.52 6.96 -13.15
CA TYR A 42 -2.05 7.00 -14.52
C TYR A 42 -2.47 5.71 -15.26
N GLY A 43 -2.86 5.87 -16.51
CA GLY A 43 -3.30 4.80 -17.39
C GLY A 43 -2.37 4.65 -18.59
N PHE A 44 -2.44 3.51 -19.28
CA PHE A 44 -1.74 3.29 -20.55
C PHE A 44 -0.22 3.46 -20.44
N GLU A 45 0.43 3.90 -21.52
CA GLU A 45 1.86 4.19 -21.58
C GLU A 45 2.17 5.54 -20.92
N LEU A 46 3.03 5.52 -19.90
CA LEU A 46 3.54 6.72 -19.26
C LEU A 46 4.34 7.56 -20.26
N ASN A 47 4.09 8.86 -20.27
CA ASN A 47 4.89 9.83 -21.00
C ASN A 47 5.83 10.61 -20.06
N GLN A 48 6.72 11.42 -20.63
CA GLN A 48 7.71 12.20 -19.86
C GLN A 48 7.06 13.25 -18.94
N GLN A 49 5.93 13.84 -19.34
CA GLN A 49 5.24 14.85 -18.53
C GLN A 49 4.64 14.22 -17.28
N GLU A 50 4.08 13.02 -17.41
CA GLU A 50 3.55 12.23 -16.30
C GLU A 50 4.68 11.79 -15.36
N CYS A 51 5.82 11.36 -15.89
CA CYS A 51 6.98 11.03 -15.05
C CYS A 51 7.47 12.24 -14.25
N ALA A 52 7.58 13.41 -14.89
CA ALA A 52 7.94 14.65 -14.21
C ALA A 52 6.88 15.07 -13.17
N GLU A 53 5.61 14.76 -13.41
CA GLU A 53 4.54 15.00 -12.45
C GLU A 53 4.63 14.07 -11.23
N ILE A 54 4.86 12.77 -11.44
CA ILE A 54 5.08 11.80 -10.35
C ILE A 54 6.25 12.27 -9.47
N GLU A 55 7.32 12.78 -10.09
CA GLU A 55 8.47 13.32 -9.37
C GLU A 55 8.12 14.57 -8.54
N ARG A 56 7.29 15.47 -9.06
CA ARG A 56 6.79 16.64 -8.30
C ARG A 56 5.82 16.26 -7.18
N LEU A 57 4.97 15.25 -7.40
CA LEU A 57 4.03 14.77 -6.38
C LEU A 57 4.76 14.11 -5.20
N ALA A 58 5.97 13.57 -5.45
CA ALA A 58 6.80 12.89 -4.48
C ALA A 58 5.97 11.90 -3.62
N PRO A 59 5.39 10.87 -4.25
CA PRO A 59 4.54 9.92 -3.54
C PRO A 59 5.35 9.11 -2.53
N ASP A 60 4.72 8.74 -1.43
CA ASP A 60 5.32 7.89 -0.41
C ASP A 60 5.23 6.40 -0.81
N ILE A 61 4.33 6.05 -1.74
CA ILE A 61 4.21 4.70 -2.30
C ILE A 61 3.68 4.74 -3.74
N ILE A 62 4.11 3.79 -4.57
CA ILE A 62 3.59 3.58 -5.93
C ILE A 62 2.95 2.19 -6.04
N LEU A 63 1.69 2.13 -6.48
CA LEU A 63 1.04 0.90 -6.91
C LEU A 63 1.15 0.79 -8.43
N PHE A 64 1.98 -0.14 -8.92
CA PHE A 64 2.15 -0.43 -10.33
C PHE A 64 1.41 -1.71 -10.71
N THR A 65 0.30 -1.55 -11.42
CA THR A 65 -0.53 -2.64 -11.93
C THR A 65 -0.37 -2.77 -13.44
N GLY A 66 -1.01 -3.76 -14.02
CA GLY A 66 -1.22 -3.78 -15.47
C GLY A 66 -1.21 -5.17 -16.07
N GLY A 67 -2.09 -5.33 -17.06
CA GLY A 67 -2.30 -6.58 -17.78
C GLY A 67 -3.09 -7.58 -16.93
N ILE A 68 -3.84 -8.43 -17.61
CA ILE A 68 -4.24 -9.72 -17.03
C ILE A 68 -3.03 -10.66 -17.05
N ASP A 69 -3.12 -11.76 -16.33
CA ASP A 69 -2.09 -12.80 -16.37
C ASP A 69 -1.98 -13.41 -17.78
N GLY A 70 -0.77 -13.45 -18.33
CA GLY A 70 -0.52 -13.85 -19.71
C GLY A 70 -0.92 -12.81 -20.77
N GLY A 71 -1.43 -11.65 -20.33
CA GLY A 71 -1.88 -10.56 -21.21
C GLY A 71 -0.77 -9.61 -21.66
N ASN A 72 -1.12 -8.33 -21.79
CA ASN A 72 -0.24 -7.29 -22.33
C ASN A 72 1.06 -7.15 -21.50
N GLN A 73 2.20 -7.32 -22.17
CA GLN A 73 3.53 -7.15 -21.60
C GLN A 73 4.21 -5.86 -22.07
N LYS A 74 3.89 -5.39 -23.28
CA LYS A 74 4.58 -4.27 -23.93
C LYS A 74 4.45 -2.97 -23.13
N VAL A 75 3.22 -2.63 -22.75
CA VAL A 75 2.95 -1.39 -22.01
C VAL A 75 3.53 -1.47 -20.59
N VAL A 76 3.51 -2.66 -19.97
CA VAL A 76 4.12 -2.86 -18.64
C VAL A 76 5.63 -2.64 -18.71
N PHE A 77 6.32 -3.20 -19.71
CA PHE A 77 7.75 -2.95 -19.89
C PHE A 77 8.07 -1.50 -20.27
N HIS A 78 7.21 -0.85 -21.04
CA HIS A 78 7.35 0.59 -21.32
C HIS A 78 7.28 1.40 -20.03
N ASN A 79 6.24 1.21 -19.23
CA ASN A 79 6.05 1.91 -17.96
C ASN A 79 7.18 1.60 -16.96
N GLN A 80 7.65 0.36 -16.91
CA GLN A 80 8.81 -0.03 -16.11
C GLN A 80 10.08 0.76 -16.50
N LYS A 81 10.32 0.97 -17.80
CA LYS A 81 11.45 1.80 -18.27
C LYS A 81 11.25 3.28 -17.93
N MET A 82 10.03 3.79 -18.02
CA MET A 82 9.72 5.18 -17.66
C MET A 82 9.91 5.42 -16.16
N LEU A 83 9.48 4.48 -15.31
CA LEU A 83 9.71 4.51 -13.87
C LEU A 83 11.20 4.52 -13.50
N CYS A 84 12.06 3.88 -14.29
CA CYS A 84 13.51 3.96 -14.10
C CYS A 84 14.09 5.38 -14.32
N GLN A 85 13.39 6.27 -15.02
CA GLN A 85 13.86 7.63 -15.29
C GLN A 85 13.54 8.62 -14.16
N ILE A 86 12.54 8.31 -13.33
CA ILE A 86 12.18 9.11 -12.16
C ILE A 86 13.34 9.02 -11.15
N LYS A 87 13.70 10.10 -10.44
CA LYS A 87 14.76 10.06 -9.41
C LYS A 87 14.22 9.88 -8.00
N HIS A 88 13.01 10.35 -7.74
CA HIS A 88 12.32 10.08 -6.46
C HIS A 88 12.20 8.57 -6.23
N ARG A 89 12.52 8.12 -5.02
CA ARG A 89 12.46 6.70 -4.64
C ARG A 89 11.52 6.53 -3.46
N CYS A 90 10.61 5.60 -3.62
CA CYS A 90 9.70 5.12 -2.59
C CYS A 90 9.39 3.65 -2.85
N PRO A 91 8.82 2.93 -1.87
CA PRO A 91 8.34 1.59 -2.09
C PRO A 91 7.39 1.50 -3.29
N LEU A 92 7.64 0.52 -4.15
CA LEU A 92 6.84 0.23 -5.33
C LEU A 92 6.26 -1.18 -5.21
N ILE A 93 4.93 -1.27 -5.27
CA ILE A 93 4.22 -2.55 -5.27
C ILE A 93 3.80 -2.87 -6.69
N TYR A 94 4.35 -3.95 -7.23
CA TYR A 94 3.94 -4.51 -8.51
C TYR A 94 2.84 -5.56 -8.29
N ALA A 95 1.66 -5.30 -8.83
CA ALA A 95 0.47 -6.14 -8.72
C ALA A 95 -0.18 -6.32 -10.09
N GLY A 96 0.62 -6.72 -11.08
CA GLY A 96 0.23 -6.88 -12.47
C GLY A 96 0.55 -8.27 -13.02
N ASN A 97 0.54 -8.40 -14.34
CA ASN A 97 0.74 -9.64 -15.09
C ASN A 97 1.86 -10.53 -14.53
N LYS A 98 1.49 -11.66 -13.92
CA LYS A 98 2.45 -12.58 -13.28
C LYS A 98 3.52 -13.12 -14.22
N THR A 99 3.21 -13.25 -15.51
CA THR A 99 4.12 -13.83 -16.52
C THR A 99 5.42 -13.04 -16.64
N ILE A 100 5.39 -11.74 -16.35
CA ILE A 100 6.54 -10.84 -16.47
C ILE A 100 6.98 -10.24 -15.14
N ALA A 101 6.38 -10.68 -14.02
CA ALA A 101 6.62 -10.10 -12.70
C ALA A 101 8.10 -10.14 -12.30
N ASP A 102 8.78 -11.25 -12.57
CA ASP A 102 10.22 -11.38 -12.28
C ASP A 102 11.07 -10.41 -13.09
N GLN A 103 10.78 -10.26 -14.38
CA GLN A 103 11.52 -9.37 -15.27
C GLN A 103 11.31 -7.90 -14.89
N VAL A 104 10.06 -7.53 -14.58
CA VAL A 104 9.71 -6.19 -14.08
C VAL A 104 10.43 -5.90 -12.76
N ARG A 105 10.39 -6.84 -11.82
CA ARG A 105 11.09 -6.72 -10.52
C ARG A 105 12.59 -6.52 -10.70
N VAL A 106 13.24 -7.35 -11.51
CA VAL A 106 14.68 -7.25 -11.78
C VAL A 106 15.01 -5.91 -12.44
N GLY A 107 14.23 -5.49 -13.44
CA GLY A 107 14.43 -4.23 -14.13
C GLY A 107 14.28 -3.00 -13.22
N LEU A 108 13.24 -2.97 -12.38
CA LEU A 108 13.03 -1.88 -11.43
C LEU A 108 14.10 -1.86 -10.32
N LYS A 109 14.46 -3.01 -9.76
CA LYS A 109 15.53 -3.10 -8.75
C LYS A 109 16.88 -2.64 -9.30
N ALA A 110 17.20 -2.95 -10.55
CA ALA A 110 18.42 -2.47 -11.20
C ALA A 110 18.48 -0.93 -11.29
N CYS A 111 17.32 -0.27 -11.31
CA CYS A 111 17.19 1.19 -11.30
C CYS A 111 17.11 1.81 -9.88
N GLY A 112 17.30 0.99 -8.83
CA GLY A 112 17.30 1.42 -7.43
C GLY A 112 15.93 1.48 -6.77
N TRP A 113 14.89 0.91 -7.37
CA TRP A 113 13.57 0.81 -6.72
C TRP A 113 13.56 -0.30 -5.67
N GLU A 114 12.88 -0.02 -4.56
CA GLU A 114 12.46 -1.04 -3.61
C GLU A 114 11.12 -1.62 -4.10
N VAL A 115 11.15 -2.89 -4.53
CA VAL A 115 10.02 -3.52 -5.23
C VAL A 115 9.45 -4.68 -4.43
N TYR A 116 8.15 -4.60 -4.18
CA TYR A 116 7.31 -5.64 -3.62
C TYR A 116 6.46 -6.23 -4.74
N VAL A 117 6.48 -7.54 -4.91
CA VAL A 117 5.66 -8.22 -5.93
C VAL A 117 4.56 -8.97 -5.21
N VAL A 118 3.33 -8.78 -5.67
CA VAL A 118 2.13 -9.45 -5.19
C VAL A 118 1.35 -10.01 -6.38
N ASP A 119 0.33 -10.80 -6.08
CA ASP A 119 -0.64 -11.30 -7.02
C ASP A 119 -1.28 -10.15 -7.79
N ASN A 120 -1.61 -10.44 -9.05
CA ASN A 120 -2.22 -9.47 -9.92
C ASN A 120 -3.55 -9.00 -9.35
N VAL A 121 -3.77 -7.68 -9.25
CA VAL A 121 -5.07 -7.14 -8.80
C VAL A 121 -6.21 -7.46 -9.76
N MET A 122 -5.87 -7.82 -11.01
CA MET A 122 -6.82 -8.25 -12.01
C MET A 122 -6.22 -9.41 -12.84
N PRO A 123 -6.22 -10.65 -12.30
CA PRO A 123 -5.60 -11.79 -12.98
C PRO A 123 -6.32 -12.15 -14.28
N ALA A 124 -7.64 -11.91 -14.38
CA ALA A 124 -8.45 -12.08 -15.57
C ALA A 124 -9.38 -10.87 -15.80
N ILE A 125 -9.93 -10.74 -17.01
CA ILE A 125 -10.85 -9.63 -17.35
C ILE A 125 -12.06 -9.69 -16.41
N ASN A 126 -12.36 -8.57 -15.75
CA ASN A 126 -13.46 -8.41 -14.78
C ASN A 126 -13.33 -9.25 -13.49
N GLU A 127 -12.16 -9.82 -13.20
CA GLU A 127 -11.87 -10.52 -11.95
C GLU A 127 -10.93 -9.66 -11.10
N LEU A 128 -11.31 -9.33 -9.86
CA LEU A 128 -10.48 -8.52 -8.95
C LEU A 128 -9.94 -9.37 -7.80
N ASN A 129 -8.63 -9.29 -7.56
CA ASN A 129 -7.93 -9.93 -6.44
C ASN A 129 -7.11 -8.89 -5.67
N ILE A 130 -7.73 -8.21 -4.71
CA ILE A 130 -7.15 -7.02 -4.08
C ILE A 130 -6.50 -7.25 -2.72
N ASP A 131 -6.73 -8.42 -2.10
CA ASP A 131 -6.40 -8.63 -0.69
C ASP A 131 -4.89 -8.57 -0.44
N GLN A 132 -4.09 -9.29 -1.23
CA GLN A 132 -2.64 -9.30 -1.04
C GLN A 132 -2.00 -7.94 -1.33
N ALA A 133 -2.48 -7.22 -2.34
CA ALA A 133 -2.02 -5.86 -2.64
C ALA A 133 -2.38 -4.89 -1.51
N ARG A 134 -3.59 -4.99 -0.97
CA ARG A 134 -4.05 -4.20 0.18
C ARG A 134 -3.19 -4.45 1.41
N ASP A 135 -2.96 -5.72 1.76
CA ASP A 135 -2.21 -6.09 2.95
C ASP A 135 -0.74 -5.67 2.82
N THR A 136 -0.15 -5.81 1.63
CA THR A 136 1.21 -5.34 1.35
C THR A 136 1.32 -3.82 1.41
N ILE A 137 0.35 -3.07 0.85
CA ILE A 137 0.32 -1.60 0.98
C ILE A 137 0.28 -1.20 2.45
N ARG A 138 -0.56 -1.89 3.24
CA ARG A 138 -0.68 -1.65 4.68
C ARG A 138 0.64 -1.93 5.40
N ASP A 139 1.28 -3.06 5.14
CA ASP A 139 2.56 -3.41 5.78
C ASP A 139 3.67 -2.44 5.42
N VAL A 140 3.80 -2.10 4.13
CA VAL A 140 4.74 -1.08 3.64
C VAL A 140 4.45 0.27 4.28
N PHE A 141 3.18 0.66 4.39
CA PHE A 141 2.78 1.90 5.04
C PHE A 141 3.19 1.93 6.51
N LEU A 142 2.89 0.87 7.26
CA LEU A 142 3.24 0.79 8.68
C LEU A 142 4.75 0.85 8.89
N ASN A 143 5.51 0.08 8.11
CA ASN A 143 6.98 0.11 8.15
C ASN A 143 7.51 1.51 7.79
N HIS A 144 6.96 2.13 6.75
CA HIS A 144 7.40 3.45 6.31
C HIS A 144 7.06 4.55 7.30
N ILE A 145 5.90 4.54 7.97
CA ILE A 145 5.58 5.50 9.05
C ILE A 145 6.60 5.41 10.18
N ILE A 146 6.87 4.18 10.64
CA ILE A 146 7.78 3.92 11.76
C ILE A 146 9.18 4.50 11.46
N HIS A 147 9.65 4.36 10.23
CA HIS A 147 10.95 4.88 9.82
C HIS A 147 10.96 6.37 9.44
N ALA A 148 10.00 6.84 8.65
CA ALA A 148 10.02 8.17 8.02
C ALA A 148 9.70 9.31 9.00
N LYS A 149 8.89 9.07 10.04
CA LYS A 149 8.54 10.11 11.03
C LYS A 149 9.50 10.16 12.23
N GLY A 150 10.62 9.43 12.17
CA GLY A 150 11.61 9.40 13.24
C GLY A 150 11.11 8.77 14.55
N LEU A 151 10.02 7.97 14.49
CA LEU A 151 9.54 7.21 15.65
C LEU A 151 10.63 6.29 16.19
N SER A 152 11.49 5.77 15.31
CA SER A 152 12.70 5.01 15.67
C SER A 152 13.71 5.75 16.54
N GLN A 153 13.80 7.09 16.48
CA GLN A 153 14.65 7.87 17.38
C GLN A 153 14.00 8.04 18.76
N ILE A 154 12.67 8.04 18.82
CA ILE A 154 11.89 8.13 20.08
C ILE A 154 11.81 6.76 20.77
N GLU A 155 11.82 5.66 20.03
CA GLU A 155 11.93 4.28 20.56
C GLU A 155 13.17 4.09 21.44
N LYS A 156 14.28 4.80 21.18
CA LYS A 156 15.47 4.74 22.05
C LYS A 156 15.27 5.37 23.43
N THR A 157 14.27 6.25 23.55
CA THR A 157 13.96 7.00 24.79
C THR A 157 12.79 6.38 25.56
N ILE A 158 11.95 5.58 24.90
CA ILE A 158 10.80 4.90 25.48
C ILE A 158 11.08 3.40 25.47
N GLU A 159 11.22 2.77 26.64
CA GLU A 159 11.59 1.34 26.80
C GLU A 159 10.64 0.30 26.13
N ASN A 160 9.57 0.72 25.44
CA ASN A 160 8.53 -0.15 24.88
C ASN A 160 8.18 0.20 23.43
N ILE A 161 7.61 -0.78 22.73
CA ILE A 161 7.14 -0.75 21.34
C ILE A 161 6.28 0.50 21.07
N MET A 162 6.74 1.35 20.15
CA MET A 162 5.95 2.44 19.57
C MET A 162 5.24 1.91 18.32
N MET A 163 3.92 1.99 18.30
CA MET A 163 3.12 1.52 17.17
C MET A 163 2.20 2.63 16.62
N PRO A 164 1.99 2.72 15.30
CA PRO A 164 1.01 3.63 14.73
C PRO A 164 -0.40 3.38 15.30
N THR A 165 -1.21 4.44 15.45
CA THR A 165 -2.58 4.33 15.99
C THR A 165 -3.42 3.27 15.25
N PRO A 166 -3.43 3.19 13.90
CA PRO A 166 -4.18 2.15 13.20
C PRO A 166 -3.73 0.72 13.54
N SER A 167 -2.44 0.52 13.83
CA SER A 167 -1.92 -0.77 14.28
C SER A 167 -2.35 -1.09 15.71
N ALA A 168 -2.34 -0.08 16.59
CA ALA A 168 -2.75 -0.25 17.99
C ALA A 168 -4.21 -0.65 18.07
N VAL A 169 -5.08 0.04 17.32
CA VAL A 169 -6.52 -0.21 17.28
C VAL A 169 -6.81 -1.59 16.67
N LEU A 170 -6.16 -1.97 15.56
CA LEU A 170 -6.33 -3.32 15.02
C LEU A 170 -5.91 -4.39 16.03
N LYS A 171 -4.74 -4.25 16.66
CA LYS A 171 -4.25 -5.27 17.59
C LYS A 171 -5.14 -5.38 18.82
N ALA A 172 -5.71 -4.26 19.27
CA ALA A 172 -6.74 -4.26 20.30
C ALA A 172 -8.02 -4.95 19.82
N ALA A 173 -8.45 -4.71 18.58
CA ALA A 173 -9.61 -5.35 17.95
C ALA A 173 -9.44 -6.88 17.87
N GLU A 174 -8.29 -7.35 17.38
CA GLU A 174 -7.94 -8.77 17.32
C GLU A 174 -7.97 -9.41 18.71
N LEU A 175 -7.33 -8.75 19.70
CA LEU A 175 -7.32 -9.23 21.07
C LEU A 175 -8.72 -9.27 21.71
N LEU A 176 -9.58 -8.31 21.40
CA LEU A 176 -10.99 -8.31 21.85
C LEU A 176 -11.80 -9.44 21.20
N CYS A 177 -11.61 -9.66 19.89
CA CYS A 177 -12.31 -10.67 19.11
C CYS A 177 -11.92 -12.09 19.56
N GLU A 178 -10.61 -12.37 19.65
CA GLU A 178 -10.07 -13.70 20.00
C GLU A 178 -10.09 -13.96 21.51
N GLY A 179 -9.90 -12.90 22.30
CA GLY A 179 -9.74 -12.99 23.74
C GLY A 179 -8.31 -13.34 24.15
N THR A 180 -8.16 -13.75 25.40
CA THR A 180 -6.90 -14.17 26.00
C THR A 180 -7.04 -15.58 26.55
N THR A 181 -5.93 -16.14 27.07
CA THR A 181 -5.96 -17.41 27.80
C THR A 181 -6.87 -17.41 29.04
N ARG A 182 -7.26 -16.23 29.54
CA ARG A 182 -8.08 -16.07 30.75
C ARG A 182 -9.50 -15.58 30.47
N VAL A 183 -9.71 -14.88 29.35
CA VAL A 183 -10.97 -14.22 29.02
C VAL A 183 -11.33 -14.58 27.60
N LYS A 184 -12.49 -15.21 27.41
CA LYS A 184 -12.99 -15.54 26.06
C LYS A 184 -13.25 -14.25 25.29
N GLY A 185 -12.87 -14.24 24.01
CA GLY A 185 -13.15 -13.12 23.12
C GLY A 185 -14.64 -12.90 22.89
N ILE A 186 -15.00 -11.69 22.47
CA ILE A 186 -16.40 -11.31 22.22
C ILE A 186 -16.92 -11.78 20.86
N GLY A 187 -16.05 -12.39 20.04
CA GLY A 187 -16.37 -12.79 18.67
C GLY A 187 -16.18 -11.64 17.68
N GLU A 188 -16.76 -11.83 16.49
CA GLU A 188 -16.59 -10.89 15.38
C GLU A 188 -17.05 -9.49 15.76
N LEU A 189 -16.28 -8.49 15.35
CA LEU A 189 -16.52 -7.11 15.76
C LEU A 189 -16.10 -6.11 14.70
N MET A 190 -16.66 -4.91 14.82
CA MET A 190 -16.27 -3.73 14.07
C MET A 190 -15.95 -2.61 15.05
N ILE A 191 -14.81 -1.94 14.86
CA ILE A 191 -14.40 -0.74 15.58
C ILE A 191 -14.47 0.43 14.61
N VAL A 192 -15.11 1.51 15.05
CA VAL A 192 -15.09 2.80 14.38
C VAL A 192 -14.20 3.72 15.21
N ASP A 193 -12.99 4.00 14.72
CA ASP A 193 -12.04 4.91 15.35
C ASP A 193 -12.20 6.30 14.73
N VAL A 194 -12.81 7.21 15.49
CA VAL A 194 -13.07 8.59 15.05
C VAL A 194 -11.94 9.48 15.54
N GLY A 195 -11.03 9.85 14.64
CA GLY A 195 -9.95 10.78 14.88
C GLY A 195 -10.28 12.21 14.43
N GLY A 196 -9.37 13.15 14.72
CA GLY A 196 -9.52 14.55 14.30
C GLY A 196 -9.28 14.81 12.80
N ALA A 197 -8.71 13.85 12.08
CA ALA A 197 -8.38 13.96 10.65
C ALA A 197 -8.89 12.76 9.82
N THR A 198 -8.94 11.58 10.41
CA THR A 198 -9.41 10.34 9.77
C THR A 198 -10.49 9.70 10.62
N THR A 199 -11.42 9.02 9.96
CA THR A 199 -12.32 8.06 10.59
C THR A 199 -11.97 6.70 9.98
N ASP A 200 -11.44 5.82 10.81
CA ASP A 200 -10.97 4.50 10.38
C ASP A 200 -11.96 3.44 10.86
N VAL A 201 -12.30 2.49 9.98
CA VAL A 201 -13.20 1.38 10.30
C VAL A 201 -12.40 0.08 10.23
N HIS A 202 -12.32 -0.62 11.35
CA HIS A 202 -11.64 -1.91 11.46
C HIS A 202 -12.67 -3.00 11.70
N SER A 203 -12.59 -4.10 10.95
CA SER A 203 -13.43 -5.29 11.16
C SER A 203 -12.56 -6.51 11.39
N VAL A 204 -12.92 -7.32 12.39
CA VAL A 204 -12.32 -8.62 12.66
C VAL A 204 -13.43 -9.65 12.62
N ALA A 205 -13.42 -10.52 11.62
CA ALA A 205 -14.44 -11.54 11.38
C ALA A 205 -13.82 -12.78 10.73
N LYS A 206 -14.49 -13.94 10.83
CA LYS A 206 -14.12 -15.16 10.13
C LYS A 206 -14.88 -15.24 8.81
N GLY A 207 -14.42 -14.47 7.81
CA GLY A 207 -14.72 -14.65 6.38
C GLY A 207 -16.19 -14.65 6.00
#